data_AF-A0A7J2UTX4-F1
#
_entry.id   AF-A0A7J2UTX4-F1
#
_cell.length_a   1.000
_cell.length_b   1.000
_cell.length_c   1.000
_cell.angle_alpha   90.00
_cell.angle_beta   90.00
_cell.angle_gamma   90.00
#
_symmetry.space_group_name_H-M   'P 1'
#
loop_
_entity.id
_entity.type
_entity.pdbx_description
1 polymer ?
#
loop_
_entity_poly.entity_id
_entity_poly.type
_entity_poly.pdbx_seq_one_letter_code
_entity_poly.pdbx_strand_id
1 'polypeptide(L)'
;MDLSKFTLKDIYLSAIKSEVEAATVYQDMANKAGNDFLKNRLEFLSKEEIMHSKMLKKIYLETFPQEGVVLENDLPPHSVVPMPMMIPIKGGTSAKAVLKRAMEAEKAASQFYLAASEIVDNPNSKMT
;
A
#
# COMPACT_ATOMS: atom_id res chain seq x y z
N MET A 1 -10.02 -3.58 -11.96
CA MET A 1 -10.64 -2.72 -10.93
C MET A 1 -11.12 -1.47 -11.65
N ASP A 2 -12.32 -0.99 -11.36
CA ASP A 2 -12.85 0.23 -12.00
C ASP A 2 -12.41 1.46 -11.19
N LEU A 3 -11.38 2.15 -11.68
CA LEU A 3 -10.82 3.35 -11.06
C LEU A 3 -11.47 4.65 -11.59
N SER A 4 -12.44 4.55 -12.52
CA SER A 4 -13.09 5.72 -13.14
C SER A 4 -13.89 6.58 -12.16
N LYS A 5 -14.11 6.09 -10.95
CA LYS A 5 -14.90 6.78 -9.92
C LYS A 5 -14.05 7.66 -9.00
N PHE A 6 -12.73 7.62 -9.15
CA PHE A 6 -11.79 8.31 -8.27
C PHE A 6 -11.02 9.36 -9.05
N THR A 7 -10.79 10.52 -8.44
CA THR A 7 -9.89 11.52 -9.03
C THR A 7 -8.45 11.02 -8.96
N LEU A 8 -7.57 11.56 -9.80
CA LEU A 8 -6.14 11.25 -9.72
C LEU A 8 -5.57 11.55 -8.33
N LYS A 9 -6.08 12.62 -7.70
CA LYS A 9 -5.75 12.98 -6.31
C LYS A 9 -6.15 11.89 -5.32
N ASP A 10 -7.39 11.40 -5.42
CA ASP A 10 -7.89 10.33 -4.57
C ASP A 10 -7.05 9.06 -4.73
N ILE A 11 -6.67 8.71 -5.96
CA ILE A 11 -5.81 7.55 -6.25
C ILE A 11 -4.47 7.68 -5.53
N TYR A 12 -3.79 8.83 -5.63
CA TYR A 12 -2.52 9.04 -4.93
C TYR A 12 -2.66 9.01 -3.41
N LEU A 13 -3.63 9.73 -2.85
CA LEU A 13 -3.82 9.76 -1.38
C LEU A 13 -4.20 8.37 -0.85
N SER A 14 -5.00 7.63 -1.60
CA SER A 14 -5.37 6.26 -1.27
C SER A 14 -4.20 5.29 -1.33
N ALA A 15 -3.31 5.45 -2.32
CA ALA A 15 -2.05 4.70 -2.43
C ALA A 15 -1.13 5.00 -1.24
N ILE A 16 -0.88 6.28 -0.94
CA ILE A 16 -0.06 6.70 0.21
C ILE A 16 -0.58 6.09 1.52
N LYS A 17 -1.90 6.12 1.71
CA LYS A 17 -2.58 5.53 2.88
C LYS A 17 -2.37 4.02 2.95
N SER A 18 -2.56 3.33 1.82
CA SER A 18 -2.35 1.88 1.72
C SER A 18 -0.96 1.48 2.17
N GLU A 19 0.07 2.17 1.68
CA GLU A 19 1.46 1.88 2.02
C GLU A 19 1.76 2.06 3.51
N VAL A 20 1.25 3.14 4.13
CA VAL A 20 1.43 3.37 5.57
C VAL A 20 0.74 2.30 6.41
N GLU A 21 -0.47 1.90 6.02
CA GLU A 21 -1.21 0.87 6.73
C GLU A 21 -0.60 -0.52 6.54
N ALA A 22 -0.08 -0.83 5.34
CA ALA A 22 0.59 -2.09 5.05
C ALA A 22 1.88 -2.21 5.85
N ALA A 23 2.67 -1.14 5.94
CA ALA A 23 3.83 -1.06 6.82
C ALA A 23 3.47 -1.39 8.27
N THR A 24 2.39 -0.79 8.78
CA THR A 24 1.90 -1.01 10.14
C THR A 24 1.48 -2.46 10.36
N VAL A 25 0.73 -3.05 9.42
CA VAL A 25 0.32 -4.46 9.45
C VAL A 25 1.53 -5.38 9.50
N TYR A 26 2.51 -5.17 8.62
CA TYR A 26 3.72 -6.00 8.60
C TYR A 26 4.56 -5.85 9.87
N GLN A 27 4.67 -4.64 10.41
CA GLN A 27 5.35 -4.41 11.67
C GLN A 27 4.67 -5.12 12.85
N ASP A 28 3.34 -5.06 12.93
CA ASP A 28 2.56 -5.75 13.95
C ASP A 28 2.66 -7.27 13.85
N MET A 29 2.72 -7.79 12.62
CA MET A 29 2.94 -9.21 12.36
C MET A 29 4.36 -9.63 12.74
N ALA A 30 5.37 -8.79 12.48
CA ALA A 30 6.75 -9.05 12.89
C ALA A 30 6.87 -9.15 14.42
N ASN A 31 6.20 -8.27 15.15
CA ASN A 31 6.17 -8.27 16.62
C ASN A 31 5.56 -9.55 17.20
N LYS A 32 4.69 -10.24 16.45
CA LYS A 32 4.00 -11.48 16.84
C LYS A 32 4.66 -12.73 16.25
N ALA A 33 5.71 -12.60 15.43
CA ALA A 33 6.33 -13.72 14.77
C ALA A 33 7.07 -14.62 15.77
N GLY A 34 6.76 -15.92 15.76
CA GLY A 34 7.37 -16.89 16.67
C GLY A 34 8.78 -17.38 16.28
N ASN A 35 9.36 -16.85 15.21
CA ASN A 35 10.72 -17.16 14.79
C ASN A 35 11.39 -15.98 14.06
N ASP A 36 12.71 -15.90 14.16
CA ASP A 36 13.50 -14.78 13.65
C ASP A 36 13.46 -14.64 12.12
N PHE A 37 13.38 -15.76 11.39
CA PHE A 37 13.29 -15.72 9.93
C PHE A 37 12.04 -14.99 9.47
N LEU A 38 10.87 -15.36 10.01
CA LEU A 38 9.60 -14.71 9.67
C LEU A 38 9.59 -13.25 10.15
N LYS A 39 10.09 -12.98 11.37
CA LYS A 39 10.21 -11.62 11.89
C LYS A 39 11.00 -10.72 10.95
N ASN A 40 12.22 -11.12 10.59
CA ASN A 40 13.09 -10.36 9.71
C ASN A 40 12.45 -10.11 8.35
N ARG A 41 11.71 -11.09 7.80
CA ARG A 41 11.06 -10.93 6.51
C ARG A 41 9.89 -9.96 6.55
N LEU A 42 9.12 -9.95 7.65
CA LEU A 42 8.02 -9.00 7.86
C LEU A 42 8.53 -7.59 8.14
N GLU A 43 9.61 -7.43 8.91
CA GLU A 43 10.28 -6.14 9.10
C GLU A 43 10.85 -5.58 7.79
N PHE A 44 11.36 -6.46 6.93
CA PHE A 44 11.78 -6.08 5.58
C PHE A 44 10.60 -5.51 4.77
N LEU A 45 9.48 -6.22 4.71
CA LEU A 45 8.27 -5.74 4.00
C LEU A 45 7.78 -4.40 4.57
N SER A 46 7.70 -4.28 5.90
CA SER A 46 7.33 -3.01 6.55
C SER A 46 8.21 -1.83 6.09
N LYS A 47 9.53 -2.04 5.98
CA LYS A 47 10.46 -1.01 5.51
C LYS A 47 10.27 -0.67 4.03
N GLU A 48 9.98 -1.66 3.18
CA GLU A 48 9.69 -1.43 1.77
C GLU A 48 8.44 -0.56 1.60
N GLU A 49 7.34 -0.85 2.29
CA GLU A 49 6.11 -0.03 2.18
C GLU A 49 6.31 1.41 2.68
N ILE A 50 7.13 1.61 3.72
CA ILE A 50 7.52 2.97 4.14
C ILE A 50 8.29 3.70 3.03
N MET A 51 9.15 3.01 2.29
CA MET A 51 9.86 3.60 1.16
C MET A 51 8.92 3.90 -0.01
N HIS A 52 7.98 3.01 -0.31
CA HIS A 52 6.92 3.25 -1.30
C HIS A 52 6.08 4.47 -0.95
N SER A 53 5.63 4.59 0.31
CA SER A 53 4.86 5.76 0.78
C SER A 53 5.63 7.07 0.59
N LYS A 54 6.93 7.09 0.90
CA LYS A 54 7.79 8.27 0.69
C LYS A 54 7.91 8.63 -0.79
N MET A 55 8.07 7.62 -1.66
CA MET A 55 8.14 7.81 -3.10
C MET A 55 6.82 8.38 -3.64
N LEU A 56 5.68 7.81 -3.25
CA LEU A 56 4.36 8.29 -3.65
C LEU A 56 4.07 9.70 -3.15
N LYS A 57 4.44 10.04 -1.90
CA LYS A 57 4.35 11.41 -1.38
C LYS A 57 5.17 12.39 -2.21
N LYS A 58 6.38 12.00 -2.61
CA LYS A 58 7.23 12.83 -3.48
C LYS A 58 6.58 13.05 -4.85
N ILE A 59 6.13 11.99 -5.50
CA ILE A 59 5.47 12.06 -6.81
C ILE A 59 4.18 12.90 -6.73
N TYR A 60 3.40 12.75 -5.65
CA TYR A 60 2.21 13.54 -5.41
C TYR A 60 2.51 15.04 -5.34
N LEU A 61 3.56 15.44 -4.61
CA LEU A 61 3.97 16.86 -4.52
C LEU A 61 4.48 17.41 -5.85
N GLU A 62 5.17 16.59 -6.64
CA GLU A 62 5.61 16.95 -8.00
C GLU A 62 4.41 17.12 -8.94
N THR A 63 3.37 16.29 -8.77
CA THR A 63 2.14 16.32 -9.57
C THR A 63 1.21 17.48 -9.16
N PHE A 64 1.14 17.80 -7.87
CA PHE A 64 0.25 18.80 -7.28
C PHE A 64 1.03 19.83 -6.42
N PRO A 65 1.88 20.67 -7.04
CA PRO A 65 2.78 21.57 -6.29
C PRO A 65 2.06 22.62 -5.44
N GLN A 66 0.78 22.91 -5.73
CA GLN A 66 -0.01 23.91 -5.01
C GLN A 66 -0.67 23.36 -3.73
N GLU A 67 -0.68 22.03 -3.52
CA GLU A 67 -1.41 21.37 -2.44
C GLU A 67 -0.63 21.29 -1.12
N GLY A 68 0.68 21.57 -1.15
CA GLY A 68 1.52 21.48 0.05
C GLY A 68 1.73 20.04 0.54
N VAL A 69 2.39 19.89 1.70
CA VAL A 69 2.76 18.58 2.27
C VAL A 69 1.52 17.80 2.71
N VAL A 70 1.39 16.55 2.27
CA VAL A 70 0.34 15.62 2.72
C VAL A 70 0.63 15.16 4.15
N LEU A 71 -0.25 15.52 5.09
CA LEU A 71 -0.24 15.02 6.46
C LEU A 71 -1.10 13.76 6.58
N GLU A 72 -0.89 12.96 7.62
CA GLU A 72 -1.66 11.73 7.86
C GLU A 72 -3.17 12.01 8.03
N ASN A 73 -3.52 13.17 8.57
CA ASN A 73 -4.91 13.61 8.74
C ASN A 73 -5.59 13.98 7.40
N ASP A 74 -4.82 14.18 6.33
CA ASP A 74 -5.33 14.51 5.00
C ASP A 74 -5.61 13.25 4.16
N LEU A 75 -5.25 12.07 4.67
CA LEU A 75 -5.46 10.79 4.00
C LEU A 75 -6.92 10.36 4.11
N PRO A 76 -7.47 9.70 3.08
CA PRO A 76 -8.84 9.21 3.12
C PRO A 76 -9.02 8.18 4.26
N PRO A 77 -10.24 8.08 4.82
CA PRO A 77 -10.53 7.14 5.90
C PRO A 77 -10.40 5.67 5.46
N HIS A 78 -10.53 5.40 4.15
CA HIS A 78 -10.39 4.08 3.58
C HIS A 78 -9.52 4.12 2.32
N SER A 79 -8.61 3.16 2.20
CA SER A 79 -7.91 2.93 0.94
C SER A 79 -8.76 2.10 -0.02
N VAL A 80 -8.64 2.38 -1.31
CA VAL A 80 -9.20 1.57 -2.41
C VAL A 80 -8.19 0.55 -2.92
N VAL A 81 -6.94 0.64 -2.47
CA VAL A 81 -5.90 -0.34 -2.77
C VAL A 81 -6.18 -1.62 -1.96
N PRO A 82 -6.08 -2.81 -2.57
CA PRO A 82 -6.18 -4.05 -1.83
C PRO A 82 -5.08 -4.15 -0.77
N MET A 83 -5.51 -4.23 0.50
CA MET A 83 -4.61 -4.28 1.66
C MET A 83 -4.18 -5.71 2.01
N PRO A 84 -2.98 -5.89 2.60
CA PRO A 84 -2.63 -7.16 3.23
C PRO A 84 -3.64 -7.48 4.34
N MET A 85 -4.34 -8.61 4.17
CA MET A 85 -5.22 -9.12 5.22
C MET A 85 -4.36 -9.56 6.40
N MET A 86 -4.65 -9.02 7.59
CA MET A 86 -4.04 -9.54 8.82
C MET A 86 -4.35 -11.03 8.97
N ILE A 87 -3.32 -11.86 8.98
CA ILE A 87 -3.45 -13.22 9.47
C ILE A 87 -3.19 -13.20 10.97
N PRO A 88 -4.10 -13.72 11.81
CA PRO A 88 -3.80 -13.97 13.20
C PRO A 88 -2.59 -14.92 13.31
N ILE A 89 -1.44 -14.38 13.74
CA ILE A 89 -0.27 -15.21 14.06
C ILE A 89 -0.50 -15.78 15.46
N LYS A 90 -0.81 -17.07 15.52
CA LYS A 90 -0.99 -17.85 16.75
C LYS A 90 0.07 -18.95 16.79
N GLY A 91 0.19 -19.65 17.93
CA GLY A 91 1.03 -20.85 18.03
C GLY A 91 0.69 -21.84 16.91
N GLY A 92 1.66 -22.17 16.06
CA GLY A 92 1.50 -23.08 14.93
C GLY A 92 1.21 -22.42 13.57
N THR A 93 1.06 -21.09 13.48
CA THR A 93 0.92 -20.42 12.17
C THR A 93 2.18 -20.63 11.32
N SER A 94 2.02 -21.25 10.15
CA SER A 94 3.14 -21.53 9.24
C SER A 94 3.69 -20.24 8.61
N ALA A 95 5.00 -20.04 8.68
CA ALA A 95 5.68 -18.94 7.99
C ALA A 95 5.39 -18.95 6.48
N LYS A 96 5.29 -20.14 5.86
CA LYS A 96 4.90 -20.29 4.45
C LYS A 96 3.52 -19.69 4.18
N ALA A 97 2.54 -19.94 5.07
CA ALA A 97 1.19 -19.43 4.90
C ALA A 97 1.17 -17.90 5.02
N VAL A 98 1.90 -17.34 5.99
CA VAL A 98 2.03 -15.89 6.17
C VAL A 98 2.65 -15.24 4.95
N LEU A 99 3.80 -15.73 4.50
CA LEU A 99 4.50 -15.18 3.34
C LEU A 99 3.69 -15.32 2.05
N LYS A 100 2.97 -16.43 1.87
CA LYS A 100 2.09 -16.60 0.70
C LYS A 100 1.00 -15.52 0.64
N ARG A 101 0.40 -15.15 1.77
CA ARG A 101 -0.60 -14.08 1.80
C ARG A 101 0.00 -12.70 1.58
N ALA A 102 1.17 -12.43 2.16
CA ALA A 102 1.90 -11.19 1.87
C ALA A 102 2.14 -11.07 0.36
N MET A 103 2.62 -12.13 -0.30
CA MET A 103 2.78 -12.14 -1.75
C MET A 103 1.48 -11.91 -2.53
N GLU A 104 0.35 -12.48 -2.07
CA GLU A 104 -0.96 -12.26 -2.70
C GLU A 104 -1.42 -10.80 -2.56
N ALA A 105 -1.16 -10.17 -1.41
CA ALA A 105 -1.45 -8.76 -1.16
C ALA A 105 -0.59 -7.85 -2.04
N GLU A 106 0.73 -8.07 -2.06
CA GLU A 106 1.65 -7.29 -2.90
C GLU A 106 1.33 -7.42 -4.39
N LYS A 107 0.92 -8.61 -4.82
CA LYS A 107 0.47 -8.82 -6.21
C LYS A 107 -0.80 -7.99 -6.52
N ALA A 108 -1.73 -7.92 -5.58
CA ALA A 108 -2.96 -7.15 -5.76
C ALA A 108 -2.68 -5.63 -5.75
N ALA A 109 -1.80 -5.15 -4.87
CA ALA A 109 -1.32 -3.76 -4.88
C ALA A 109 -0.60 -3.42 -6.19
N SER A 110 0.29 -4.30 -6.67
CA SER A 110 0.95 -4.14 -7.96
C SER A 110 -0.03 -4.02 -9.14
N GLN A 111 -1.09 -4.84 -9.15
CA GLN A 111 -2.16 -4.73 -10.16
C GLN A 111 -2.93 -3.42 -10.07
N PHE A 112 -3.16 -2.90 -8.85
CA PHE A 112 -3.73 -1.58 -8.64
C PHE A 112 -2.83 -0.49 -9.24
N TYR A 113 -1.53 -0.53 -8.96
CA TYR A 113 -0.58 0.50 -9.42
C TYR A 113 -0.41 0.50 -10.95
N LEU A 114 -0.44 -0.67 -11.59
CA LEU A 114 -0.45 -0.76 -13.06
C LEU A 114 -1.71 -0.13 -13.67
N ALA A 115 -2.88 -0.37 -13.07
CA ALA A 115 -4.11 0.27 -13.53
C ALA A 115 -4.09 1.78 -13.28
N ALA A 116 -3.52 2.22 -12.16
CA ALA A 116 -3.37 3.64 -11.82
C ALA A 116 -2.39 4.35 -12.78
N SER A 117 -1.31 3.70 -13.21
CA SER A 117 -0.34 4.31 -14.14
C SER A 117 -0.95 4.60 -15.51
N GLU A 118 -1.88 3.76 -15.99
CA GLU A 118 -2.58 4.02 -17.25
C GLU A 118 -3.38 5.34 -17.22
N ILE A 119 -3.91 5.71 -16.05
CA ILE A 119 -4.65 6.97 -15.82
C ILE A 119 -3.69 8.16 -15.74
N VAL A 120 -2.52 7.98 -15.11
CA VAL A 120 -1.48 9.00 -15.02
C VAL A 120 -0.94 9.36 -16.41
N ASP A 121 -0.69 8.36 -17.26
CA ASP A 121 -0.15 8.57 -18.60
C ASP A 121 -1.19 9.17 -19.57
N ASN A 122 -2.49 8.95 -19.32
CA ASN A 122 -3.58 9.44 -20.15
C ASN A 122 -4.61 10.24 -19.35
N PRO A 123 -4.26 11.42 -18.82
CA PRO A 123 -5.17 12.20 -17.96
C PRO A 123 -6.42 12.72 -18.71
N ASN A 124 -6.37 12.76 -20.05
CA ASN A 124 -7.48 13.14 -20.95
C ASN A 124 -8.17 11.94 -21.63
N SER A 125 -7.79 10.71 -21.30
CA SER A 125 -8.60 9.53 -21.65
C SER A 125 -9.93 9.71 -20.92
N LYS A 126 -10.90 10.33 -21.60
CA LYS A 126 -12.24 10.49 -21.06
C LYS A 126 -12.68 9.14 -20.51
N MET A 127 -13.05 9.14 -19.24
CA MET A 127 -13.90 8.12 -18.67
C MET A 127 -15.26 8.23 -19.38
N THR A 128 -15.33 7.70 -20.60
CA THR A 128 -16.58 7.40 -21.32
C THR A 128 -17.03 6.01 -20.97
#